data_AF-A0A7Y1SKL1-F1
#
_entry.id   AF-A0A7Y1SKL1-F1
#
_cell.length_a   1.000
_cell.length_b   1.000
_cell.length_c   1.000
_cell.angle_alpha   90.00
_cell.angle_beta   90.00
_cell.angle_gamma   90.00
#
_symmetry.space_group_name_H-M   'P 1'
#
loop_
_entity.id
_entity.type
_entity.pdbx_description
1 polymer ?
#
loop_
_entity_poly.entity_id
_entity_poly.type
_entity_poly.pdbx_seq_one_letter_code
_entity_poly.pdbx_strand_id
1 'polypeptide(L)'
;MPGDFKIYLFERGTAAPKELDDFPNQIEANDFLWINASKVNIEVEQYFYENETIDINAVAFLFQEKKISELDFGDDYFTIATSGYHSTPDYFSIKEYRFRIFVNEEHVVMLNDIGFMGLEDMNIVMTKDRSLKSTSSLFAWLLEIIVRNQRLQISHIVNKYDTLLNQSAKLENRFQGYEFEELENENKKTLAILRQLNQDSQSILSAKYKWVDPESAHLIANSVARLTKIEENFAPKMAKKKSKFFGRFIH
;
A
#
# COMPACT_ATOMS: atom_id res chain seq x y z
N MET A 1 -11.76 -10.80 -16.68
CA MET A 1 -12.87 -11.48 -17.38
C MET A 1 -14.16 -10.75 -17.01
N PRO A 2 -15.25 -10.78 -17.80
CA PRO A 2 -16.56 -10.41 -17.28
C PRO A 2 -16.84 -11.29 -16.06
N GLY A 3 -17.00 -10.70 -14.87
CA GLY A 3 -17.13 -11.45 -13.60
C GLY A 3 -16.27 -11.02 -12.40
N ASP A 4 -15.43 -9.99 -12.52
CA ASP A 4 -14.65 -9.48 -11.36
C ASP A 4 -15.36 -8.31 -10.64
N PHE A 5 -16.65 -8.44 -10.41
CA PHE A 5 -17.39 -7.55 -9.52
C PHE A 5 -18.46 -8.30 -8.74
N LYS A 6 -18.76 -7.80 -7.54
CA LYS A 6 -19.77 -8.34 -6.64
C LYS A 6 -20.67 -7.20 -6.19
N ILE A 7 -21.97 -7.46 -6.20
CA ILE A 7 -22.98 -6.51 -5.77
C ILE A 7 -23.71 -7.10 -4.58
N TYR A 8 -24.00 -6.24 -3.60
CA TYR A 8 -24.75 -6.59 -2.42
C TYR A 8 -25.84 -5.56 -2.18
N LEU A 9 -27.04 -6.04 -1.91
CA LEU A 9 -28.13 -5.22 -1.39
C LEU A 9 -28.21 -5.41 0.12
N PHE A 10 -28.12 -4.31 0.85
CA PHE A 10 -28.27 -4.29 2.30
C PHE A 10 -29.71 -3.96 2.64
N GLU A 11 -30.46 -4.98 3.04
CA GLU A 11 -31.83 -4.86 3.52
C GLU A 11 -31.82 -5.00 5.04
N ARG A 12 -32.26 -3.97 5.78
CA ARG A 12 -32.40 -4.00 7.25
C ARG A 12 -31.14 -4.50 8.01
N GLY A 13 -29.96 -4.19 7.48
CA GLY A 13 -28.67 -4.57 8.07
C GLY A 13 -28.22 -6.00 7.75
N THR A 14 -28.80 -6.64 6.75
CA THR A 14 -28.32 -7.91 6.18
C THR A 14 -27.98 -7.73 4.71
N ALA A 15 -26.81 -8.20 4.29
CA ALA A 15 -26.39 -8.13 2.89
C ALA A 15 -26.79 -9.41 2.14
N ALA A 16 -27.46 -9.25 0.99
CA ALA A 16 -27.73 -10.32 0.04
C ALA A 16 -27.01 -10.03 -1.29
N PRO A 17 -26.33 -11.01 -1.90
CA PRO A 17 -25.72 -10.82 -3.21
C PRO A 17 -26.80 -10.60 -4.29
N LYS A 18 -26.49 -9.79 -5.30
CA LYS A 18 -27.38 -9.49 -6.45
C LYS A 18 -26.62 -9.56 -7.77
N GLU A 19 -27.33 -9.83 -8.85
CA GLU A 19 -26.84 -9.74 -10.22
C GLU A 19 -27.05 -8.31 -10.79
N LEU A 20 -26.31 -7.96 -11.84
CA LEU A 20 -26.40 -6.62 -12.46
C LEU A 20 -27.77 -6.34 -13.12
N ASP A 21 -28.42 -7.37 -13.64
CA ASP A 21 -29.73 -7.24 -14.30
C ASP A 21 -30.88 -7.11 -13.28
N ASP A 22 -30.65 -7.43 -12.01
CA ASP A 22 -31.66 -7.42 -10.94
C ASP A 22 -31.73 -6.09 -10.18
N PHE A 23 -31.14 -5.01 -10.72
CA PHE A 23 -31.10 -3.72 -10.02
C PHE A 23 -32.50 -3.10 -9.91
N PRO A 24 -32.96 -2.80 -8.69
CA PRO A 24 -34.18 -2.04 -8.56
C PRO A 24 -33.91 -0.59 -8.99
N ASN A 25 -34.74 -0.05 -9.89
CA ASN A 25 -34.67 1.35 -10.31
C ASN A 25 -34.92 2.34 -9.15
N GLN A 26 -35.37 1.84 -7.99
CA GLN A 26 -35.57 2.61 -6.76
C GLN A 26 -35.20 1.73 -5.57
N ILE A 27 -34.34 2.23 -4.69
CA ILE A 27 -33.96 1.54 -3.45
C ILE A 27 -34.97 1.92 -2.36
N GLU A 28 -35.47 0.95 -1.60
CA GLU A 28 -36.39 1.22 -0.51
C GLU A 28 -35.72 2.06 0.59
N ALA A 29 -36.51 2.85 1.31
CA ALA A 29 -35.98 3.68 2.39
C ALA A 29 -35.27 2.83 3.45
N ASN A 30 -34.02 3.21 3.79
CA ASN A 30 -33.08 2.52 4.69
C ASN A 30 -32.33 1.32 4.10
N ASP A 31 -32.56 0.97 2.84
CA ASP A 31 -31.73 0.01 2.14
C ASP A 31 -30.63 0.73 1.37
N PHE A 32 -29.53 0.04 1.08
CA PHE A 32 -28.45 0.60 0.27
C PHE A 32 -27.70 -0.49 -0.50
N LEU A 33 -27.05 -0.09 -1.58
CA LEU A 33 -26.28 -0.97 -2.46
C LEU A 33 -24.79 -0.82 -2.20
N TRP A 34 -24.08 -1.94 -2.26
CA TRP A 34 -22.63 -1.96 -2.33
C TRP A 34 -22.17 -2.67 -3.58
N ILE A 35 -21.39 -1.96 -4.40
CA ILE A 35 -20.79 -2.47 -5.62
C ILE A 35 -19.28 -2.53 -5.42
N ASN A 36 -18.71 -3.71 -5.48
CA ASN A 36 -17.27 -3.94 -5.37
C ASN A 36 -16.75 -4.49 -6.70
N ALA A 37 -15.96 -3.71 -7.43
CA ALA A 37 -15.53 -4.06 -8.77
C ALA A 37 -14.04 -3.83 -9.00
N SER A 38 -13.49 -4.56 -9.97
CA SER A 38 -12.18 -4.23 -10.53
C SER A 38 -12.19 -2.85 -11.19
N LYS A 39 -11.09 -2.09 -11.05
CA LYS A 39 -10.93 -0.74 -11.62
C LYS A 39 -11.01 -0.63 -13.15
N VAL A 40 -11.01 -1.75 -13.88
CA VAL A 40 -11.05 -1.82 -15.35
C VAL A 40 -12.39 -2.38 -15.84
N ASN A 41 -13.42 -2.38 -14.99
CA ASN A 41 -14.70 -2.97 -15.33
C ASN A 41 -15.57 -1.99 -16.13
N ILE A 42 -15.57 -2.19 -17.45
CA ILE A 42 -16.34 -1.39 -18.42
C ILE A 42 -17.86 -1.56 -18.22
N GLU A 43 -18.33 -2.72 -17.79
CA GLU A 43 -19.77 -2.98 -17.59
C GLU A 43 -20.34 -2.13 -16.45
N VAL A 44 -19.58 -2.01 -15.35
CA VAL A 44 -19.95 -1.16 -14.21
C VAL A 44 -19.92 0.32 -14.59
N GLU A 45 -18.95 0.73 -15.40
CA GLU A 45 -18.88 2.09 -15.95
C GLU A 45 -20.11 2.41 -16.82
N GLN A 46 -20.43 1.53 -17.78
CA GLN A 46 -21.59 1.66 -18.66
C GLN A 46 -22.90 1.69 -17.87
N TYR A 47 -23.05 0.82 -16.87
CA TYR A 47 -24.22 0.79 -16.01
C TYR A 47 -24.51 2.14 -15.35
N PHE A 48 -23.49 2.82 -14.81
CA PHE A 48 -23.68 4.14 -14.19
C PHE A 48 -24.03 5.24 -15.20
N TYR A 49 -23.47 5.19 -16.41
CA TYR A 49 -23.82 6.13 -17.47
C TYR A 49 -25.25 5.93 -17.99
N GLU A 50 -25.72 4.69 -18.07
CA GLU A 50 -27.04 4.37 -18.64
C GLU A 50 -28.20 4.62 -17.68
N ASN A 51 -27.97 4.46 -16.37
CA ASN A 51 -29.05 4.52 -15.36
C ASN A 51 -29.11 5.85 -14.59
N GLU A 52 -28.17 6.77 -14.82
CA GLU A 52 -28.09 8.09 -14.15
C GLU A 52 -28.19 8.01 -12.61
N THR A 53 -27.79 6.87 -12.01
CA THR A 53 -27.89 6.62 -10.56
C THR A 53 -26.81 7.34 -9.76
N ILE A 54 -25.75 7.79 -10.42
CA ILE A 54 -24.60 8.48 -9.83
C ILE A 54 -24.26 9.70 -10.69
N ASP A 55 -23.86 10.80 -10.04
CA ASP A 55 -23.40 12.00 -10.73
C ASP A 55 -22.25 11.70 -11.71
N ILE A 56 -22.33 12.26 -12.91
CA ILE A 56 -21.38 11.97 -13.99
C ILE A 56 -19.94 12.37 -13.66
N ASN A 57 -19.74 13.40 -12.83
CA ASN A 57 -18.40 13.80 -12.39
C ASN A 57 -17.83 12.77 -11.40
N ALA A 58 -18.67 12.17 -10.57
CA ALA A 58 -18.28 11.09 -9.68
C ALA A 58 -17.89 9.82 -10.46
N VAL A 59 -18.65 9.47 -11.50
CA VAL A 59 -18.31 8.38 -12.42
C VAL A 59 -16.95 8.66 -13.08
N ALA A 60 -16.76 9.86 -13.63
CA ALA A 60 -15.48 10.26 -14.21
C ALA A 60 -14.33 10.16 -13.19
N PHE A 61 -14.56 10.57 -11.94
CA PHE A 61 -13.57 10.45 -10.86
C PHE A 61 -13.20 8.99 -10.58
N LEU A 62 -14.19 8.10 -10.48
CA LEU A 62 -14.00 6.68 -10.19
C LEU A 62 -13.16 5.99 -11.27
N PHE A 63 -13.37 6.28 -12.55
CA PHE A 63 -12.68 5.57 -13.63
C PHE A 63 -11.38 6.26 -14.07
N GLN A 64 -11.19 7.54 -13.78
CA GLN A 64 -9.95 8.25 -14.09
C GLN A 64 -8.74 7.65 -13.36
N GLU A 65 -7.61 7.53 -14.07
CA GLU A 65 -6.37 7.05 -13.47
C GLU A 65 -5.76 8.07 -12.50
N LYS A 66 -6.17 7.99 -11.22
CA LYS A 66 -5.58 8.78 -10.14
C LYS A 66 -4.31 8.11 -9.60
N LYS A 67 -3.25 8.91 -9.41
CA LYS A 67 -1.94 8.49 -8.88
C LYS A 67 -1.72 8.89 -7.42
N ILE A 68 -2.64 9.65 -6.82
CA ILE A 68 -2.51 10.24 -5.49
C ILE A 68 -3.84 10.05 -4.77
N SER A 69 -3.78 9.94 -3.45
CA SER A 69 -4.99 10.00 -2.64
C SER A 69 -5.66 11.36 -2.79
N GLU A 70 -6.96 11.34 -3.02
CA GLU A 70 -7.78 12.51 -3.33
C GLU A 70 -9.15 12.31 -2.71
N LEU A 71 -9.77 13.37 -2.22
CA LEU A 71 -11.11 13.37 -1.67
C LEU A 71 -11.86 14.52 -2.34
N ASP A 72 -13.03 14.21 -2.89
CA ASP A 72 -13.89 15.17 -3.56
C ASP A 72 -15.32 15.05 -3.04
N PHE A 73 -16.03 16.18 -3.00
CA PHE A 73 -17.38 16.28 -2.43
C PHE A 73 -18.35 16.84 -3.47
N GLY A 74 -19.45 16.11 -3.68
CA GLY A 74 -20.62 16.62 -4.36
C GLY A 74 -21.66 17.16 -3.38
N ASP A 75 -22.85 17.47 -3.88
CA ASP A 75 -23.96 17.98 -3.07
C ASP A 75 -24.52 16.91 -2.11
N ASP A 76 -24.57 15.66 -2.56
CA ASP A 76 -25.15 14.50 -1.84
C ASP A 76 -24.22 13.28 -1.79
N TYR A 77 -22.98 13.44 -2.26
CA TYR A 77 -21.99 12.36 -2.32
C TYR A 77 -20.59 12.82 -1.97
N PHE A 78 -19.70 11.85 -1.76
CA PHE A 78 -18.26 12.10 -1.80
C PHE A 78 -17.55 10.94 -2.51
N THR A 79 -16.38 11.23 -3.08
CA THR A 79 -15.49 10.25 -3.66
C THR A 79 -14.11 10.31 -3.02
N ILE A 80 -13.48 9.16 -2.84
CA ILE A 80 -12.13 9.05 -2.30
C ILE A 80 -11.29 8.12 -3.17
N ALA A 81 -10.15 8.62 -3.64
CA ALA A 81 -9.05 7.80 -4.13
C ALA A 81 -8.06 7.57 -2.98
N THR A 82 -7.66 6.33 -2.73
CA THR A 82 -6.67 5.98 -1.71
C THR A 82 -5.88 4.74 -2.13
N SER A 83 -4.82 4.42 -1.41
CA SER A 83 -4.02 3.22 -1.64
C SER A 83 -3.82 2.41 -0.37
N GLY A 84 -3.72 1.09 -0.51
CA GLY A 84 -3.26 0.17 0.49
C GLY A 84 -2.03 -0.57 -0.01
N TYR A 85 -1.35 -1.25 0.90
CA TYR A 85 -0.14 -1.98 0.58
C TYR A 85 -0.29 -3.43 1.04
N HIS A 86 0.35 -4.33 0.33
CA HIS A 86 0.45 -5.74 0.70
C HIS A 86 1.83 -6.26 0.36
N SER A 87 2.52 -6.84 1.34
CA SER A 87 3.76 -7.55 1.11
C SER A 87 3.46 -9.00 0.79
N THR A 88 4.00 -9.50 -0.32
CA THR A 88 4.02 -10.94 -0.57
C THR A 88 5.03 -11.61 0.38
N PRO A 89 4.72 -12.79 0.94
CA PRO A 89 5.65 -13.50 1.83
C PRO A 89 7.02 -13.78 1.19
N ASP A 90 7.01 -14.09 -0.11
CA ASP A 90 8.17 -14.68 -0.80
C ASP A 90 9.10 -13.65 -1.46
N TYR A 91 8.60 -12.44 -1.71
CA TYR A 91 9.35 -11.39 -2.36
C TYR A 91 9.28 -10.16 -1.46
N PHE A 92 10.42 -9.54 -1.19
CA PHE A 92 10.53 -8.23 -0.55
C PHE A 92 9.80 -7.10 -1.31
N SER A 93 9.01 -7.43 -2.34
CA SER A 93 8.10 -6.53 -3.02
C SER A 93 6.89 -6.20 -2.16
N ILE A 94 6.69 -4.91 -1.96
CA ILE A 94 5.43 -4.35 -1.48
C ILE A 94 4.62 -4.00 -2.72
N LYS A 95 3.45 -4.62 -2.87
CA LYS A 95 2.50 -4.29 -3.92
C LYS A 95 1.56 -3.19 -3.41
N GLU A 96 1.46 -2.11 -4.17
CA GLU A 96 0.44 -1.08 -3.97
C GLU A 96 -0.89 -1.57 -4.57
N TYR A 97 -1.97 -1.40 -3.82
CA TYR A 97 -3.35 -1.59 -4.25
C TYR A 97 -4.02 -0.23 -4.21
N ARG A 98 -4.73 0.14 -5.27
CA ARG A 98 -5.49 1.39 -5.32
C ARG A 98 -6.96 1.11 -5.13
N PHE A 99 -7.60 2.02 -4.42
CA PHE A 99 -9.02 2.02 -4.12
C PHE A 99 -9.60 3.35 -4.58
N ARG A 100 -10.75 3.30 -5.24
CA ARG A 100 -11.56 4.47 -5.53
C ARG A 100 -12.96 4.18 -5.05
N ILE A 101 -13.45 4.99 -4.13
CA ILE A 101 -14.69 4.74 -3.43
C ILE A 101 -15.61 5.93 -3.65
N PHE A 102 -16.85 5.66 -4.04
CA PHE A 102 -17.94 6.62 -4.06
C PHE A 102 -18.92 6.24 -2.97
N VAL A 103 -19.48 7.24 -2.31
CA VAL A 103 -20.49 7.07 -1.27
C VAL A 103 -21.54 8.17 -1.40
N ASN A 104 -22.81 7.78 -1.44
CA ASN A 104 -23.95 8.64 -1.18
C ASN A 104 -24.90 7.97 -0.18
N GLU A 105 -26.15 8.43 -0.05
CA GLU A 105 -27.12 7.83 0.87
C GLU A 105 -27.53 6.41 0.47
N GLU A 106 -27.46 6.09 -0.82
CA GLU A 106 -28.03 4.88 -1.41
C GLU A 106 -26.99 3.87 -1.88
N HIS A 107 -25.77 4.31 -2.16
CA HIS A 107 -24.74 3.54 -2.84
C HIS A 107 -23.38 3.71 -2.16
N VAL A 108 -22.68 2.58 -2.06
CA VAL A 108 -21.23 2.53 -1.88
C VAL A 108 -20.66 1.83 -3.10
N VAL A 109 -19.78 2.48 -3.84
CA VAL A 109 -19.08 1.85 -4.98
C VAL A 109 -17.61 1.83 -4.65
N MET A 110 -16.97 0.67 -4.72
CA MET A 110 -15.55 0.49 -4.47
C MET A 110 -14.90 -0.15 -5.70
N LEU A 111 -14.09 0.62 -6.41
CA LEU A 111 -13.22 0.14 -7.47
C LEU A 111 -11.84 -0.17 -6.90
N ASN A 112 -11.30 -1.35 -7.18
CA ASN A 112 -9.98 -1.75 -6.67
C ASN A 112 -9.14 -2.58 -7.65
N ASP A 113 -7.85 -2.71 -7.31
CA ASP A 113 -6.96 -3.66 -7.95
C ASP A 113 -7.29 -5.10 -7.54
N ILE A 114 -7.38 -6.01 -8.52
CA ILE A 114 -7.70 -7.42 -8.30
C ILE A 114 -6.79 -8.04 -7.23
N GLY A 115 -7.41 -8.78 -6.30
CA GLY A 115 -6.72 -9.59 -5.30
C GLY A 115 -6.34 -8.85 -4.01
N PHE A 116 -7.12 -7.86 -3.59
CA PHE A 116 -7.00 -7.30 -2.25
C PHE A 116 -7.63 -8.26 -1.22
N MET A 117 -6.78 -9.05 -0.55
CA MET A 117 -7.19 -10.08 0.41
C MET A 117 -8.03 -9.56 1.57
N GLY A 118 -7.92 -8.27 1.92
CA GLY A 118 -8.67 -7.66 3.02
C GLY A 118 -10.19 -7.68 2.86
N LEU A 119 -10.70 -7.93 1.64
CA LEU A 119 -12.14 -8.03 1.37
C LEU A 119 -12.65 -9.47 1.34
N GLU A 120 -11.78 -10.49 1.43
CA GLU A 120 -12.22 -11.90 1.43
C GLU A 120 -13.05 -12.22 2.68
N ASP A 121 -12.65 -11.67 3.83
CA ASP A 121 -13.37 -11.81 5.10
C ASP A 121 -14.69 -11.00 5.14
N MET A 122 -14.90 -10.09 4.18
CA MET A 122 -16.07 -9.22 4.16
C MET A 122 -17.37 -10.00 3.98
N ASN A 123 -17.36 -11.08 3.19
CA ASN A 123 -18.53 -11.96 3.06
C ASN A 123 -18.97 -12.55 4.41
N ILE A 124 -18.02 -12.85 5.30
CA ILE A 124 -18.32 -13.39 6.62
C ILE A 124 -18.88 -12.30 7.53
N VAL A 125 -18.32 -11.09 7.45
CA VAL A 125 -18.75 -9.96 8.28
C VAL A 125 -20.13 -9.46 7.86
N MET A 126 -20.36 -9.21 6.57
CA MET A 126 -21.65 -8.70 6.09
C MET A 126 -22.84 -9.65 6.33
N THR A 127 -22.59 -10.96 6.38
CA THR A 127 -23.64 -11.95 6.62
C THR A 127 -23.92 -12.18 8.11
N LYS A 128 -23.02 -11.77 9.01
CA LYS A 128 -23.11 -12.05 10.46
C LYS A 128 -23.25 -10.78 11.31
N ASP A 129 -22.73 -9.66 10.84
CA ASP A 129 -22.67 -8.42 11.60
C ASP A 129 -23.80 -7.47 11.20
N ARG A 130 -24.77 -7.32 12.11
CA ARG A 130 -25.93 -6.43 11.94
C ARG A 130 -25.59 -4.95 12.17
N SER A 131 -24.32 -4.59 12.36
CA SER A 131 -23.89 -3.20 12.58
C SER A 131 -23.82 -2.36 11.30
N LEU A 132 -23.73 -3.00 10.13
CA LEU A 132 -23.68 -2.34 8.82
C LEU A 132 -25.09 -1.93 8.35
N LYS A 133 -25.60 -0.82 8.91
CA LYS A 133 -26.98 -0.34 8.70
C LYS A 133 -27.11 0.84 7.75
N SER A 134 -26.00 1.41 7.31
CA SER A 134 -25.97 2.57 6.40
C SER A 134 -24.71 2.59 5.55
N THR A 135 -24.74 3.33 4.45
CA THR A 135 -23.58 3.58 3.59
C THR A 135 -22.39 4.15 4.38
N SER A 136 -22.64 5.04 5.34
CA SER A 136 -21.62 5.60 6.23
C SER A 136 -20.96 4.53 7.12
N SER A 137 -21.75 3.62 7.70
CA SER A 137 -21.20 2.54 8.54
C SER A 137 -20.37 1.55 7.72
N LEU A 138 -20.82 1.23 6.50
CA LEU A 138 -20.08 0.40 5.56
C LEU A 138 -18.77 1.09 5.14
N PHE A 139 -18.82 2.37 4.79
CA PHE A 139 -17.65 3.14 4.40
C PHE A 139 -16.61 3.22 5.52
N ALA A 140 -17.02 3.52 6.75
CA ALA A 140 -16.13 3.58 7.90
C ALA A 140 -15.42 2.24 8.12
N TRP A 141 -16.17 1.14 7.99
CA TRP A 141 -15.62 -0.20 8.11
C TRP A 141 -14.65 -0.55 6.98
N LEU A 142 -14.96 -0.18 5.72
CA LEU A 142 -14.07 -0.35 4.57
C LEU A 142 -12.74 0.40 4.78
N LEU A 143 -12.80 1.64 5.27
CA LEU A 143 -11.60 2.41 5.63
C LEU A 143 -10.82 1.75 6.75
N GLU A 144 -11.49 1.25 7.79
CA GLU A 144 -10.83 0.55 8.90
C GLU A 144 -10.05 -0.67 8.39
N ILE A 145 -10.61 -1.43 7.46
CA ILE A 145 -9.90 -2.56 6.84
C ILE A 145 -8.67 -2.11 6.06
N ILE A 146 -8.78 -1.06 5.25
CA ILE A 146 -7.65 -0.53 4.48
C ILE A 146 -6.54 -0.10 5.45
N VAL A 147 -6.88 0.66 6.50
CA VAL A 147 -5.95 1.15 7.52
C VAL A 147 -5.36 0.00 8.34
N ARG A 148 -6.16 -0.99 8.74
CA ARG A 148 -5.70 -2.15 9.49
C ARG A 148 -4.69 -2.96 8.68
N ASN A 149 -4.95 -3.17 7.39
CA ASN A 149 -4.01 -3.85 6.50
C ASN A 149 -2.71 -3.06 6.37
N GLN A 150 -2.76 -1.74 6.21
CA GLN A 150 -1.55 -0.90 6.20
C GLN A 150 -0.74 -1.03 7.50
N ARG A 151 -1.40 -1.02 8.67
CA ARG A 151 -0.74 -1.20 9.98
C ARG A 151 -0.04 -2.56 10.10
N LEU A 152 -0.69 -3.63 9.61
CA LEU A 152 -0.07 -4.95 9.55
C LEU A 152 1.17 -4.93 8.65
N GLN A 153 1.10 -4.30 7.48
CA GLN A 153 2.26 -4.18 6.59
C GLN A 153 3.43 -3.40 7.21
N ILE A 154 3.14 -2.27 7.87
CA ILE A 154 4.16 -1.50 8.60
C ILE A 154 4.82 -2.40 9.65
N SER A 155 4.03 -3.19 10.38
CA SER A 155 4.55 -4.12 11.39
C SER A 155 5.44 -5.21 10.77
N HIS A 156 5.06 -5.74 9.60
CA HIS A 156 5.90 -6.68 8.85
C HIS A 156 7.23 -6.07 8.41
N ILE A 157 7.22 -4.82 7.94
CA ILE A 157 8.43 -4.10 7.54
C ILE A 157 9.35 -3.89 8.74
N VAL A 158 8.81 -3.45 9.89
CA VAL A 158 9.57 -3.27 11.13
C VAL A 158 10.21 -4.58 11.58
N ASN A 159 9.45 -5.68 11.62
CA ASN A 159 9.98 -6.99 12.00
C ASN A 159 11.11 -7.47 11.06
N LYS A 160 10.97 -7.23 9.75
CA LYS A 160 12.02 -7.56 8.77
C LYS A 160 13.26 -6.68 8.98
N TYR A 161 13.08 -5.40 9.27
CA TYR A 161 14.17 -4.48 9.58
C TYR A 161 14.96 -4.92 10.82
N ASP A 162 14.27 -5.28 11.90
CA ASP A 162 14.91 -5.79 13.12
C ASP A 162 15.68 -7.10 12.87
N THR A 163 15.15 -7.96 11.99
CA THR A 163 15.83 -9.20 11.58
C THR A 163 17.15 -8.87 10.86
N LEU A 164 17.15 -7.91 9.94
CA LEU A 164 18.34 -7.48 9.21
C LEU A 164 19.37 -6.81 10.13
N LEU A 165 18.93 -5.97 11.08
CA LEU A 165 19.81 -5.39 12.09
C LEU A 165 20.50 -6.47 12.93
N ASN A 166 19.75 -7.47 13.39
CA ASN A 166 20.29 -8.59 14.16
C ASN A 166 21.28 -9.44 13.34
N GLN A 167 21.01 -9.65 12.05
CA GLN A 167 21.95 -10.32 11.15
C GLN A 167 23.23 -9.50 10.95
N SER A 168 23.13 -8.17 10.83
CA SER A 168 24.29 -7.28 10.73
C SER A 168 25.15 -7.33 11.98
N ALA A 169 24.55 -7.33 13.18
CA ALA A 169 25.29 -7.44 14.44
C ALA A 169 26.01 -8.79 14.57
N LYS A 170 25.38 -9.89 14.11
CA LYS A 170 26.02 -11.22 14.05
C LYS A 170 27.20 -11.23 13.09
N LEU A 171 27.09 -10.57 11.93
CA LEU A 171 28.20 -10.40 11.00
C LEU A 171 29.32 -9.58 11.65
N GLU A 172 29.01 -8.44 12.27
CA GLU A 172 30.00 -7.60 12.99
C GLU A 172 30.77 -8.38 14.06
N ASN A 173 30.08 -9.21 14.85
CA ASN A 173 30.71 -10.08 15.83
C ASN A 173 31.57 -11.19 15.18
N ARG A 174 31.21 -11.68 13.99
CA ARG A 174 32.05 -12.60 13.21
C ARG A 174 33.26 -11.89 12.58
N PHE A 175 33.13 -10.63 12.16
CA PHE A 175 34.21 -9.78 11.68
C PHE A 175 35.30 -9.54 12.73
N GLN A 176 34.97 -9.63 14.02
CA GLN A 176 35.96 -9.55 15.10
C GLN A 176 36.83 -10.82 15.23
N GLY A 177 36.54 -11.89 14.47
CA GLY A 177 37.20 -13.20 14.61
C GLY A 177 37.69 -13.93 13.36
N TYR A 178 37.54 -13.43 12.11
CA TYR A 178 37.87 -14.19 10.88
C TYR A 178 38.66 -13.42 9.78
N GLU A 179 39.40 -14.17 8.94
CA GLU A 179 40.30 -13.70 7.86
C GLU A 179 39.56 -13.24 6.58
N PHE A 180 40.18 -12.30 5.84
CA PHE A 180 39.55 -11.24 5.04
C PHE A 180 38.82 -11.59 3.72
N GLU A 181 38.97 -12.78 3.13
CA GLU A 181 38.67 -13.00 1.70
C GLU A 181 37.23 -13.45 1.41
N GLU A 182 36.64 -14.34 2.21
CA GLU A 182 35.20 -14.67 2.12
C GLU A 182 34.33 -13.46 2.49
N LEU A 183 34.83 -12.63 3.41
CA LEU A 183 34.21 -11.41 3.89
C LEU A 183 34.13 -10.32 2.81
N GLU A 184 35.07 -10.25 1.87
CA GLU A 184 35.02 -9.28 0.76
C GLU A 184 33.88 -9.60 -0.21
N ASN A 185 33.61 -10.89 -0.45
CA ASN A 185 32.57 -11.33 -1.38
C ASN A 185 31.16 -11.19 -0.79
N GLU A 186 30.96 -11.47 0.50
CA GLU A 186 29.67 -11.21 1.15
C GLU A 186 29.38 -9.71 1.26
N ASN A 187 30.39 -8.89 1.56
CA ASN A 187 30.21 -7.44 1.70
C ASN A 187 29.87 -6.76 0.36
N LYS A 188 30.46 -7.22 -0.76
CA LYS A 188 30.05 -6.77 -2.11
C LYS A 188 28.58 -7.04 -2.40
N LYS A 189 28.03 -8.16 -1.93
CA LYS A 189 26.61 -8.51 -2.10
C LYS A 189 25.70 -7.62 -1.24
N THR A 190 26.04 -7.42 0.03
CA THR A 190 25.25 -6.57 0.94
C THR A 190 25.28 -5.10 0.52
N LEU A 191 26.42 -4.58 0.06
CA LEU A 191 26.55 -3.21 -0.42
C LEU A 191 25.71 -2.94 -1.68
N ALA A 192 25.58 -3.94 -2.56
CA ALA A 192 24.72 -3.85 -3.73
C ALA A 192 23.24 -3.72 -3.35
N ILE A 193 22.79 -4.50 -2.35
CA ILE A 193 21.41 -4.43 -1.82
C ILE A 193 21.14 -3.06 -1.17
N LEU A 194 22.09 -2.55 -0.39
CA LEU A 194 21.94 -1.23 0.25
C LEU A 194 21.90 -0.07 -0.75
N ARG A 195 22.68 -0.14 -1.84
CA ARG A 195 22.63 0.86 -2.92
C ARG A 195 21.28 0.86 -3.63
N GLN A 196 20.73 -0.33 -3.90
CA GLN A 196 19.42 -0.45 -4.50
C GLN A 196 18.33 0.15 -3.59
N LEU A 197 18.34 -0.19 -2.30
CA LEU A 197 17.38 0.36 -1.34
C LEU A 197 17.48 1.87 -1.18
N ASN A 198 18.69 2.44 -1.23
CA ASN A 198 18.87 3.90 -1.20
C ASN A 198 18.31 4.56 -2.48
N GLN A 199 18.56 3.96 -3.64
CA GLN A 199 18.04 4.44 -4.92
C GLN A 199 16.50 4.36 -4.97
N ASP A 200 15.92 3.29 -4.44
CA ASP A 200 14.48 3.12 -4.33
C ASP A 200 13.86 4.09 -3.30
N SER A 201 14.55 4.32 -2.17
CA SER A 201 14.14 5.33 -1.19
C SER A 201 14.19 6.75 -1.77
N GLN A 202 15.22 7.09 -2.53
CA GLN A 202 15.30 8.39 -3.21
C GLN A 202 14.28 8.52 -4.34
N SER A 203 13.93 7.43 -5.02
CA SER A 203 12.81 7.39 -5.97
C SER A 203 11.48 7.70 -5.27
N ILE A 204 11.22 7.12 -4.10
CA ILE A 204 10.04 7.41 -3.26
C ILE A 204 10.04 8.87 -2.78
N LEU A 205 11.19 9.37 -2.34
CA LEU A 205 11.35 10.73 -1.83
C LEU A 205 11.23 11.79 -2.95
N SER A 206 11.80 11.55 -4.13
CA SER A 206 11.66 12.43 -5.31
C SER A 206 10.25 12.39 -5.92
N ALA A 207 9.43 11.38 -5.60
CA ALA A 207 8.07 11.23 -6.13
C ALA A 207 7.02 12.20 -5.55
N LYS A 208 7.32 13.00 -4.51
CA LYS A 208 6.67 14.30 -4.13
C LYS A 208 6.89 14.62 -2.65
N TYR A 209 7.88 15.44 -2.34
CA TYR A 209 7.94 16.12 -1.04
C TYR A 209 6.92 17.26 -1.00
N LYS A 210 5.74 16.97 -0.43
CA LYS A 210 4.91 17.99 0.24
C LYS A 210 4.31 17.55 1.59
N TRP A 211 4.40 16.27 1.98
CA TRP A 211 3.60 15.76 3.10
C TRP A 211 4.32 14.80 4.07
N VAL A 212 5.66 14.74 4.04
CA VAL A 212 6.37 14.09 5.14
C VAL A 212 6.33 15.05 6.33
N ASP A 213 5.71 14.63 7.44
CA ASP A 213 5.72 15.44 8.65
C ASP A 213 7.18 15.75 9.04
N PRO A 214 7.47 16.94 9.59
CA PRO A 214 8.84 17.39 9.84
C PRO A 214 9.67 16.42 10.69
N GLU A 215 9.02 15.67 11.58
CA GLU A 215 9.67 14.72 12.49
C GLU A 215 10.13 13.47 11.74
N SER A 216 9.28 12.91 10.87
CA SER A 216 9.65 11.80 9.98
C SER A 216 10.71 12.20 8.94
N ALA A 217 10.61 13.42 8.39
CA ALA A 217 11.61 13.96 7.47
C ALA A 217 12.97 14.12 8.17
N HIS A 218 12.96 14.52 9.44
CA HIS A 218 14.15 14.66 10.26
C HIS A 218 14.76 13.30 10.63
N LEU A 219 13.96 12.28 10.93
CA LEU A 219 14.43 10.92 11.19
C LEU A 219 15.08 10.29 9.95
N ILE A 220 14.51 10.52 8.76
CA ILE A 220 15.08 10.07 7.49
C ILE A 220 16.37 10.85 7.18
N ALA A 221 16.38 12.19 7.33
CA ALA A 221 17.57 13.00 7.12
C ALA A 221 18.72 12.63 8.08
N ASN A 222 18.41 12.35 9.35
CA ASN A 222 19.38 11.88 10.33
C ASN A 222 19.89 10.47 9.99
N SER A 223 19.05 9.62 9.41
CA SER A 223 19.43 8.28 8.97
C SER A 223 20.32 8.32 7.72
N VAL A 224 20.01 9.19 6.75
CA VAL A 224 20.86 9.46 5.58
C VAL A 224 22.19 10.05 6.02
N ALA A 225 22.20 11.04 6.91
CA ALA A 225 23.43 11.62 7.45
C ALA A 225 24.27 10.60 8.24
N ARG A 226 23.64 9.64 8.93
CA ARG A 226 24.35 8.53 9.59
C ARG A 226 24.94 7.56 8.58
N LEU A 227 24.22 7.23 7.49
CA LEU A 227 24.74 6.40 6.40
C LEU A 227 25.92 7.06 5.68
N THR A 228 25.82 8.36 5.37
CA THR A 228 26.92 9.13 4.77
C THR A 228 28.13 9.18 5.70
N LYS A 229 27.94 9.39 7.01
CA LYS A 229 29.03 9.32 8.00
C LYS A 229 29.64 7.93 8.12
N ILE A 230 28.85 6.87 7.99
CA ILE A 230 29.37 5.50 7.94
C ILE A 230 30.24 5.36 6.68
N GLU A 231 29.72 5.70 5.49
CA GLU A 231 30.47 5.65 4.23
C GLU A 231 31.77 6.47 4.27
N GLU A 232 31.72 7.70 4.79
CA GLU A 232 32.86 8.60 4.98
C GLU A 232 33.88 8.09 6.01
N ASN A 233 33.46 7.30 7.00
CA ASN A 233 34.36 6.67 7.97
C ASN A 233 34.98 5.36 7.44
N PHE A 234 34.32 4.69 6.48
CA PHE A 234 34.78 3.46 5.87
C PHE A 234 35.70 3.69 4.66
N ALA A 235 35.41 4.69 3.81
CA ALA A 235 36.22 5.02 2.63
C ALA A 235 37.72 5.31 2.93
N PRO A 236 38.10 6.14 3.93
CA PRO A 236 39.51 6.39 4.25
C PRO A 236 40.18 5.22 4.96
N LYS A 237 39.43 4.33 5.63
CA LYS A 237 39.98 3.09 6.23
C LYS A 237 40.33 2.05 5.16
N MET A 238 39.57 1.98 4.06
CA MET A 238 39.93 1.19 2.88
C MET A 238 41.09 1.81 2.09
N ALA A 239 41.15 3.14 1.97
CA ALA A 239 42.23 3.83 1.27
C ALA A 239 43.58 3.77 2.04
N LYS A 240 43.59 3.95 3.37
CA LYS A 240 44.83 3.91 4.18
C LYS A 240 45.43 2.50 4.33
N LYS A 241 44.66 1.43 4.10
CA LYS A 241 45.19 0.04 4.15
C LYS A 241 45.69 -0.50 2.81
N LYS A 242 45.28 0.08 1.66
CA LYS A 242 45.93 -0.20 0.36
C LYS A 242 47.38 0.32 0.31
N SER A 243 47.67 1.44 0.99
CA SER A 243 49.02 2.04 1.01
C SER A 243 50.06 1.25 1.83
N LYS A 244 49.65 0.48 2.87
CA LYS A 244 50.59 -0.35 3.64
C LYS A 244 50.87 -1.73 3.02
N PHE A 245 50.07 -2.17 2.04
CA PHE A 245 50.33 -3.42 1.32
C PHE A 245 51.34 -3.23 0.19
N PHE A 246 51.30 -2.12 -0.57
CA PHE A 246 52.29 -1.87 -1.63
C PHE A 246 53.71 -1.54 -1.14
N GLY A 247 53.84 -0.94 0.06
CA GLY A 247 55.16 -0.65 0.67
C GLY A 247 55.89 -1.87 1.25
N ARG A 248 55.30 -3.08 1.17
CA ARG A 248 55.94 -4.34 1.55
C ARG A 248 56.23 -5.27 0.36
N PHE A 249 55.90 -4.85 -0.87
CA PHE A 249 56.27 -5.55 -2.11
C PHE A 249 57.48 -4.94 -2.84
N ILE A 250 58.01 -3.81 -2.35
CA ILE A 250 59.31 -3.27 -2.75
C ILE A 250 60.23 -3.31 -1.52
N HIS A 251 60.58 -4.52 -1.10
CA HIS A 251 61.89 -4.83 -0.55
C HIS A 251 62.21 -6.31 -0.72
#